data_AF-A0A6C0BV30-F1
#
_entry.id   AF-A0A6C0BV30-F1
#
_cell.length_a   1.000
_cell.length_b   1.000
_cell.length_c   1.000
_cell.angle_alpha   90.00
_cell.angle_beta   90.00
_cell.angle_gamma   90.00
#
_symmetry.space_group_name_H-M   'P 1'
#
loop_
_entity.id
_entity.type
_entity.pdbx_description
1 polymer ?
#
loop_
_entity_poly.entity_id
_entity_poly.type
_entity_poly.pdbx_seq_one_letter_code
_entity_poly.pdbx_strand_id
1 'polypeptide(L)'
;MTNTISKKNTKNKTNKNKTIKNNTKKVYSKDDYNSGDGMLTTVWGPGAWHFLHTMSFNYPVDPTMEEKHQYRNYVLSLKNVLPCKYCRMNFKTNLRELPLTMECMKNRDTFSRYIYELHELINRKLKKKSNLKYCDVRERYEHFRSRCTDDLPKLFKYEEKEHDKLIEGKGCTEPLYGKKSKCIIKIVPQEEKGATFQMDKKCVKTRKLWKK
;
A
#
# COMPACT_ATOMS: atom_id res chain seq x y z
N MET A 1 33.84 -2.21 87.87
CA MET A 1 33.30 -3.35 87.10
C MET A 1 32.42 -2.80 86.00
N THR A 2 32.78 -3.10 84.77
CA THR A 2 32.33 -2.54 83.50
C THR A 2 30.98 -3.08 83.03
N ASN A 3 30.21 -2.22 82.33
CA ASN A 3 29.25 -2.43 81.22
C ASN A 3 28.25 -3.61 81.34
N THR A 4 26.98 -3.45 80.95
CA THR A 4 26.60 -3.31 79.53
C THR A 4 25.12 -2.98 79.37
N ILE A 5 24.83 -2.12 78.40
CA ILE A 5 23.53 -1.68 77.89
C ILE A 5 22.82 -2.82 77.15
N SER A 6 21.54 -3.09 77.46
CA SER A 6 20.68 -3.99 76.67
C SER A 6 19.68 -3.18 75.84
N LYS A 7 19.89 -3.17 74.51
CA LYS A 7 18.96 -2.60 73.52
C LYS A 7 17.86 -3.61 73.18
N LYS A 8 16.61 -3.22 73.35
CA LYS A 8 15.42 -3.98 72.89
C LYS A 8 15.36 -3.98 71.36
N ASN A 9 15.25 -5.18 70.80
CA ASN A 9 15.26 -5.46 69.36
C ASN A 9 13.82 -5.47 68.80
N THR A 10 13.49 -4.51 67.95
CA THR A 10 12.22 -4.43 67.22
C THR A 10 12.23 -5.38 66.01
N LYS A 11 11.27 -6.30 65.94
CA LYS A 11 11.08 -7.24 64.83
C LYS A 11 10.56 -6.51 63.58
N ASN A 12 11.42 -6.22 62.62
CA ASN A 12 11.02 -5.79 61.28
C ASN A 12 10.60 -7.01 60.45
N LYS A 13 9.28 -7.17 60.22
CA LYS A 13 8.73 -8.05 59.18
C LYS A 13 9.01 -7.42 57.81
N THR A 14 9.93 -8.01 57.06
CA THR A 14 10.20 -7.62 55.67
C THR A 14 9.06 -8.10 54.76
N ASN A 15 8.23 -7.16 54.31
CA ASN A 15 7.33 -7.37 53.18
C ASN A 15 8.17 -7.60 51.91
N LYS A 16 8.31 -8.87 51.50
CA LYS A 16 8.85 -9.21 50.18
C LYS A 16 7.81 -8.82 49.13
N ASN A 17 7.96 -7.61 48.57
CA ASN A 17 7.30 -7.23 47.33
C ASN A 17 7.69 -8.24 46.25
N LYS A 18 6.77 -9.16 45.92
CA LYS A 18 6.86 -9.99 44.71
C LYS A 18 6.74 -9.05 43.52
N THR A 19 7.88 -8.67 42.94
CA THR A 19 7.93 -8.04 41.63
C THR A 19 7.32 -9.00 40.63
N ILE A 20 6.14 -8.65 40.11
CA ILE A 20 5.50 -9.33 38.99
C ILE A 20 6.41 -9.10 37.77
N LYS A 21 7.33 -10.03 37.52
CA LYS A 21 8.12 -10.04 36.27
C LYS A 21 7.17 -10.43 35.15
N ASN A 22 6.62 -9.43 34.46
CA ASN A 22 5.97 -9.63 33.16
C ASN A 22 7.05 -10.03 32.14
N ASN A 23 7.41 -11.31 32.14
CA ASN A 23 8.38 -11.88 31.22
C ASN A 23 7.66 -12.22 29.90
N THR A 24 7.35 -11.21 29.10
CA THR A 24 6.94 -11.44 27.71
C THR A 24 8.15 -12.02 26.97
N LYS A 25 8.16 -13.33 26.73
CA LYS A 25 9.23 -14.01 25.99
C LYS A 25 9.28 -13.41 24.58
N LYS A 26 10.29 -12.59 24.31
CA LYS A 26 10.49 -11.98 22.98
C LYS A 26 10.83 -13.10 21.99
N VAL A 27 10.13 -13.11 20.87
CA VAL A 27 10.35 -14.08 19.78
C VAL A 27 11.65 -13.77 19.04
N TYR A 28 12.01 -12.49 18.90
CA TYR A 28 13.18 -12.02 18.15
C TYR A 28 14.24 -11.40 19.06
N SER A 29 15.50 -11.63 18.70
CA SER A 29 16.70 -11.06 19.31
C SER A 29 17.04 -9.68 18.73
N LYS A 30 18.03 -8.99 19.30
CA LYS A 30 18.54 -7.71 18.77
C LYS A 30 19.21 -7.89 17.41
N ASP A 31 19.86 -9.03 17.19
CA ASP A 31 20.55 -9.31 15.93
C ASP A 31 19.53 -9.58 14.81
N ASP A 32 18.39 -10.22 15.11
CA ASP A 32 17.29 -10.39 14.16
C ASP A 32 16.75 -9.04 13.66
N TYR A 33 16.58 -8.05 14.56
CA TYR A 33 16.12 -6.71 14.18
C TYR A 33 17.15 -5.92 13.36
N ASN A 34 18.43 -6.23 13.50
CA ASN A 34 19.52 -5.59 12.76
C ASN A 34 19.97 -6.40 11.54
N SER A 35 19.26 -7.49 11.21
CA SER A 35 19.57 -8.30 10.04
C SER A 35 19.45 -7.47 8.76
N GLY A 36 20.36 -7.72 7.82
CA GLY A 36 20.31 -7.16 6.46
C GLY A 36 19.39 -7.95 5.51
N ASP A 37 18.67 -8.95 6.03
CA ASP A 37 17.77 -9.78 5.25
C ASP A 37 16.62 -8.98 4.64
N GLY A 38 16.18 -9.42 3.46
CA GLY A 38 15.02 -8.84 2.80
C GLY A 38 13.70 -9.34 3.42
N MET A 39 12.64 -8.57 3.23
CA MET A 39 11.29 -8.99 3.60
C MET A 39 10.72 -9.99 2.59
N LEU A 40 9.92 -10.94 3.07
CA LEU A 40 9.24 -11.95 2.24
C LEU A 40 8.45 -11.29 1.10
N THR A 41 8.83 -11.60 -0.15
CA THR A 41 8.26 -10.96 -1.35
C THR A 41 6.77 -11.24 -1.55
N THR A 42 6.28 -12.35 -1.01
CA THR A 42 4.87 -12.73 -1.01
C THR A 42 4.00 -11.85 -0.11
N VAL A 43 4.59 -11.20 0.90
CA VAL A 43 3.88 -10.33 1.85
C VAL A 43 3.76 -8.91 1.30
N TRP A 44 4.86 -8.30 0.86
CA TRP A 44 4.87 -6.88 0.45
C TRP A 44 4.68 -6.67 -1.05
N GLY A 45 5.09 -7.64 -1.89
CA GLY A 45 5.05 -7.52 -3.35
C GLY A 45 3.66 -7.20 -3.89
N PRO A 46 2.60 -7.93 -3.48
CA PRO A 46 1.22 -7.60 -3.82
C PRO A 46 0.81 -6.17 -3.51
N GLY A 47 1.14 -5.67 -2.32
CA GLY A 47 0.80 -4.31 -1.89
C GLY A 47 1.52 -3.25 -2.73
N ALA A 48 2.80 -3.47 -3.03
CA ALA A 48 3.57 -2.59 -3.90
C ALA A 48 2.99 -2.53 -5.32
N TRP A 49 2.64 -3.68 -5.91
CA TRP A 49 1.98 -3.70 -7.22
C TRP A 49 0.61 -3.04 -7.20
N HIS A 50 -0.18 -3.27 -6.15
CA HIS A 50 -1.47 -2.62 -5.98
C HIS A 50 -1.35 -1.09 -5.96
N PHE A 51 -0.36 -0.56 -5.24
CA PHE A 51 -0.06 0.86 -5.23
C PHE A 51 0.39 1.35 -6.62
N LEU A 52 1.34 0.67 -7.27
CA LEU A 52 1.86 1.09 -8.59
C LEU A 52 0.78 1.15 -9.67
N HIS A 53 -0.12 0.16 -9.70
CA HIS A 53 -1.28 0.18 -10.59
C HIS A 53 -2.24 1.32 -10.24
N THR A 54 -2.56 1.51 -8.96
CA THR A 54 -3.44 2.61 -8.54
C THR A 54 -2.86 3.97 -8.93
N MET A 55 -1.57 4.18 -8.67
CA MET A 55 -0.83 5.40 -9.03
C MET A 55 -0.84 5.63 -10.54
N SER A 56 -0.63 4.59 -11.34
CA SER A 56 -0.58 4.73 -12.81
C SER A 56 -1.96 5.00 -13.43
N PHE A 57 -3.03 4.38 -12.92
CA PHE A 57 -4.40 4.68 -13.34
C PHE A 57 -4.92 6.03 -12.81
N ASN A 58 -4.26 6.62 -11.81
CA ASN A 58 -4.56 7.97 -11.34
C ASN A 58 -3.69 9.07 -11.97
N TYR A 59 -2.62 8.71 -12.67
CA TYR A 59 -1.74 9.67 -13.37
C TYR A 59 -2.55 10.64 -14.27
N PRO A 60 -2.16 11.92 -14.41
CA PRO A 60 -2.93 12.88 -15.20
C PRO A 60 -3.13 12.46 -16.66
N VAL A 61 -4.25 12.87 -17.25
CA VAL A 61 -4.50 12.66 -18.69
C VAL A 61 -3.60 13.58 -19.51
N ASP A 62 -3.38 14.80 -19.02
CA ASP A 62 -2.45 15.77 -19.61
C ASP A 62 -1.45 16.23 -18.52
N PRO A 63 -0.35 15.48 -18.31
CA PRO A 63 0.62 15.77 -17.26
C PRO A 63 1.60 16.87 -17.67
N THR A 64 1.91 17.75 -16.72
CA THR A 64 3.01 18.71 -16.80
C THR A 64 4.37 17.99 -16.88
N MET A 65 5.41 18.70 -17.32
CA MET A 65 6.76 18.12 -17.37
C MET A 65 7.26 17.70 -15.99
N GLU A 66 6.95 18.48 -14.96
CA GLU A 66 7.32 18.16 -13.58
C GLU A 66 6.64 16.88 -13.09
N GLU A 67 5.34 16.73 -13.32
CA GLU A 67 4.62 15.48 -12.99
C GLU A 67 5.22 14.27 -13.73
N LYS A 68 5.59 14.42 -15.01
CA LYS A 68 6.29 13.37 -15.76
C LYS A 68 7.57 12.95 -15.05
N HIS A 69 8.39 13.91 -14.62
CA HIS A 69 9.64 13.62 -13.92
C HIS A 69 9.41 12.97 -12.55
N GLN A 70 8.46 13.46 -11.76
CA GLN A 70 8.17 12.94 -10.42
C GLN A 70 7.75 11.47 -10.46
N TYR A 71 6.78 11.12 -11.29
CA TYR A 71 6.29 9.75 -11.41
C TYR A 71 7.36 8.82 -11.99
N ARG A 72 8.10 9.29 -13.00
CA ARG A 72 9.20 8.52 -13.59
C ARG A 72 10.30 8.24 -12.58
N ASN A 73 10.74 9.26 -11.84
CA ASN A 73 11.79 9.14 -10.83
C ASN A 73 11.35 8.23 -9.69
N TYR A 74 10.08 8.29 -9.27
CA TYR A 74 9.52 7.35 -8.30
C TYR A 74 9.70 5.90 -8.76
N VAL A 75 9.26 5.54 -9.97
CA VAL A 75 9.38 4.17 -10.49
C VAL A 75 10.85 3.75 -10.64
N LEU A 76 11.71 4.64 -11.13
CA LEU A 76 13.14 4.35 -11.29
C LEU A 76 13.85 4.18 -9.93
N SER A 77 13.39 4.84 -8.88
CA SER A 77 13.96 4.72 -7.53
C SER A 77 13.78 3.33 -6.92
N LEU A 78 12.78 2.56 -7.36
CA LEU A 78 12.52 1.20 -6.86
C LEU A 78 13.74 0.29 -7.00
N LYS A 79 14.59 0.50 -8.01
CA LYS A 79 15.85 -0.24 -8.19
C LYS A 79 16.80 -0.13 -6.99
N ASN A 80 16.59 0.85 -6.10
CA ASN A 80 17.40 1.13 -4.94
C ASN A 80 16.70 0.75 -3.61
N VAL A 81 15.37 0.78 -3.55
CA VAL A 81 14.64 0.73 -2.26
C VAL A 81 13.76 -0.51 -2.06
N LEU A 82 13.59 -1.39 -3.05
CA LEU A 82 12.81 -2.62 -2.84
C LEU A 82 13.41 -3.43 -1.68
N PRO A 83 12.61 -3.97 -0.73
CA PRO A 83 13.09 -4.64 0.48
C PRO A 83 13.54 -6.09 0.19
N CYS A 84 14.30 -6.27 -0.88
CA CYS A 84 14.82 -7.54 -1.36
C CYS A 84 16.01 -7.27 -2.30
N LYS A 85 17.21 -7.73 -1.91
CA LYS A 85 18.48 -7.49 -2.65
C LYS A 85 18.38 -7.93 -4.11
N TYR A 86 17.97 -9.17 -4.35
CA TYR A 86 17.84 -9.72 -5.71
C TYR A 86 16.76 -9.02 -6.52
N CYS A 87 15.67 -8.58 -5.88
CA CYS A 87 14.61 -7.83 -6.54
C CYS A 87 15.14 -6.50 -7.08
N ARG A 88 15.95 -5.78 -6.29
CA ARG A 88 16.62 -4.53 -6.74
C ARG A 88 17.54 -4.79 -7.94
N MET A 89 18.35 -5.83 -7.89
CA MET A 89 19.26 -6.21 -8.98
C MET A 89 18.49 -6.58 -10.25
N ASN A 90 17.48 -7.43 -10.13
CA ASN A 90 16.64 -7.85 -11.24
C ASN A 90 15.84 -6.69 -11.82
N PHE A 91 15.37 -5.75 -11.00
CA PHE A 91 14.64 -4.58 -11.46
C PHE A 91 15.51 -3.69 -12.37
N LYS A 92 16.82 -3.55 -12.09
CA LYS A 92 17.75 -2.87 -13.01
C LYS A 92 17.81 -3.56 -14.37
N THR A 93 17.82 -4.89 -14.40
CA THR A 93 17.79 -5.66 -15.66
C THR A 93 16.45 -5.52 -16.37
N ASN A 94 15.33 -5.57 -15.65
CA ASN A 94 14.00 -5.36 -16.23
C ASN A 94 13.86 -3.98 -16.85
N LEU A 95 14.41 -2.94 -16.21
CA LEU A 95 14.43 -1.57 -16.77
C LEU A 95 15.33 -1.42 -18.01
N ARG A 96 16.32 -2.31 -18.20
CA ARG A 96 17.10 -2.34 -19.45
C ARG A 96 16.33 -3.01 -20.59
N GLU A 97 15.58 -4.06 -20.28
CA GLU A 97 14.73 -4.77 -21.23
C GLU A 97 13.45 -4.00 -21.60
N LEU A 98 12.89 -3.28 -20.63
CA LEU A 98 11.71 -2.43 -20.79
C LEU A 98 12.00 -1.02 -20.22
N PRO A 99 12.70 -0.16 -20.97
CA PRO A 99 13.07 1.17 -20.51
C PRO A 99 11.87 2.09 -20.27
N LEU A 100 11.85 2.77 -19.11
CA LEU A 100 10.86 3.82 -18.83
C LEU A 100 11.31 5.14 -19.48
N THR A 101 10.87 5.35 -20.73
CA THR A 101 11.17 6.55 -21.52
C THR A 101 10.16 7.67 -21.24
N MET A 102 10.42 8.87 -21.77
CA MET A 102 9.46 9.99 -21.65
C MET A 102 8.19 9.78 -22.49
N GLU A 103 8.25 8.95 -23.55
CA GLU A 103 7.06 8.53 -24.30
C GLU A 103 6.09 7.74 -23.44
N CYS A 104 6.59 6.89 -22.54
CA CYS A 104 5.75 6.21 -21.56
C CYS A 104 5.05 7.19 -20.62
N MET A 105 5.61 8.38 -20.41
CA MET A 105 5.07 9.41 -19.50
C MET A 105 4.10 10.37 -20.21
N LYS A 106 3.77 10.16 -21.49
CA LYS A 106 2.94 11.06 -22.30
C LYS A 106 1.59 11.37 -21.64
N ASN A 107 0.89 10.35 -21.14
CA ASN A 107 -0.40 10.48 -20.45
C ASN A 107 -0.70 9.25 -19.58
N ARG A 108 -1.86 9.26 -18.91
CA ARG A 108 -2.38 8.12 -18.13
C ARG A 108 -2.32 6.78 -18.86
N ASP A 109 -2.73 6.71 -20.13
CA ASP A 109 -2.80 5.45 -20.86
C ASP A 109 -1.40 4.89 -21.13
N THR A 110 -0.46 5.71 -21.61
CA THR A 110 0.92 5.26 -21.86
C THR A 110 1.62 4.81 -20.57
N PHE A 111 1.42 5.54 -19.46
CA PHE A 111 2.10 5.23 -18.22
C PHE A 111 1.51 3.99 -17.53
N SER A 112 0.19 3.86 -17.51
CA SER A 112 -0.48 2.68 -16.94
C SER A 112 -0.21 1.41 -17.75
N ARG A 113 -0.10 1.50 -19.09
CA ARG A 113 0.36 0.39 -19.93
C ARG A 113 1.79 -0.03 -19.59
N TYR A 114 2.70 0.92 -19.42
CA TYR A 114 4.08 0.59 -19.02
C TYR A 114 4.12 -0.19 -17.70
N ILE A 115 3.37 0.25 -16.68
CA ILE A 115 3.33 -0.44 -15.38
C ILE A 115 2.72 -1.85 -15.52
N TYR A 116 1.70 -2.01 -16.36
CA TYR A 116 1.14 -3.33 -16.71
C TYR A 116 2.17 -4.23 -17.40
N GLU A 117 2.85 -3.74 -18.43
CA GLU A 117 3.85 -4.51 -19.18
C GLU A 117 5.04 -4.90 -18.31
N LEU A 118 5.48 -4.00 -17.42
CA LEU A 118 6.52 -4.27 -16.44
C LEU A 118 6.10 -5.37 -15.45
N HIS A 119 4.86 -5.34 -14.97
CA HIS A 119 4.33 -6.38 -14.10
C HIS A 119 4.27 -7.73 -14.81
N GLU A 120 3.80 -7.76 -16.07
CA GLU A 120 3.75 -8.97 -16.86
C GLU A 120 5.14 -9.50 -17.25
N LEU A 121 6.11 -8.63 -17.50
CA LEU A 121 7.52 -9.01 -17.70
C LEU A 121 8.06 -9.76 -16.48
N ILE A 122 7.82 -9.22 -15.28
CA ILE A 122 8.26 -9.84 -14.03
C ILE A 122 7.51 -11.16 -13.79
N ASN A 123 6.21 -11.22 -14.07
CA ASN A 123 5.44 -12.46 -13.99
C ASN A 123 6.04 -13.54 -14.90
N ARG A 124 6.36 -13.22 -16.16
CA ARG A 124 7.04 -14.16 -17.08
C ARG A 124 8.37 -14.66 -16.54
N LYS A 125 9.23 -13.77 -16.03
CA LYS A 125 10.53 -14.15 -15.44
C LYS A 125 10.38 -15.05 -14.20
N LEU A 126 9.31 -14.86 -13.43
CA LEU A 126 8.96 -15.70 -12.28
C LEU A 126 8.12 -16.93 -12.64
N LYS A 127 7.89 -17.19 -13.94
CA LYS A 127 7.03 -18.27 -14.46
C LYS A 127 5.60 -18.24 -13.90
N LYS A 128 5.09 -17.04 -13.60
CA LYS A 128 3.71 -16.77 -13.18
C LYS A 128 2.88 -16.33 -14.37
N LYS A 129 1.57 -16.58 -14.30
CA LYS A 129 0.59 -16.10 -15.30
C LYS A 129 -0.49 -15.31 -14.59
N SER A 130 -0.73 -14.08 -15.05
CA SER A 130 -1.85 -13.25 -14.57
C SER A 130 -3.18 -13.70 -15.19
N ASN A 131 -3.14 -14.10 -16.46
CA ASN A 131 -4.30 -14.36 -17.32
C ASN A 131 -5.24 -13.15 -17.45
N LEU A 132 -4.73 -11.94 -17.30
CA LEU A 132 -5.49 -10.69 -17.42
C LEU A 132 -4.94 -9.86 -18.57
N LYS A 133 -5.82 -9.27 -19.37
CA LYS A 133 -5.45 -8.25 -20.35
C LYS A 133 -5.37 -6.89 -19.65
N TYR A 134 -4.68 -5.93 -20.28
CA TYR A 134 -4.62 -4.55 -19.79
C TYR A 134 -6.02 -3.97 -19.51
N CYS A 135 -7.00 -4.23 -20.39
CA CYS A 135 -8.38 -3.75 -20.21
C CYS A 135 -9.03 -4.30 -18.93
N ASP A 136 -8.78 -5.57 -18.58
CA ASP A 136 -9.32 -6.19 -17.37
C ASP A 136 -8.72 -5.56 -16.12
N VAL A 137 -7.43 -5.26 -16.15
CA VAL A 137 -6.72 -4.57 -15.07
C VAL A 137 -7.23 -3.14 -14.94
N ARG A 138 -7.34 -2.40 -16.05
CA ARG A 138 -7.88 -1.04 -16.06
C ARG A 138 -9.27 -0.99 -15.45
N GLU A 139 -10.20 -1.82 -15.93
CA GLU A 139 -11.58 -1.84 -15.43
C GLU A 139 -11.64 -2.11 -13.92
N ARG A 140 -10.85 -3.10 -13.46
CA ARG A 140 -10.74 -3.45 -12.04
C ARG A 140 -10.34 -2.25 -11.17
N TYR A 141 -9.37 -1.45 -11.60
CA TYR A 141 -8.92 -0.27 -10.84
C TYR A 141 -9.86 0.93 -11.00
N GLU A 142 -10.57 1.07 -12.13
CA GLU A 142 -11.55 2.14 -12.35
C GLU A 142 -12.73 2.07 -11.38
N HIS A 143 -13.10 0.88 -10.90
CA HIS A 143 -14.11 0.75 -9.83
C HIS A 143 -13.71 1.49 -8.53
N PHE A 144 -12.42 1.71 -8.29
CA PHE A 144 -11.92 2.42 -7.12
C PHE A 144 -11.82 3.94 -7.30
N ARG A 145 -12.05 4.47 -8.51
CA ARG A 145 -11.99 5.91 -8.75
C ARG A 145 -12.97 6.64 -7.83
N SER A 146 -12.49 7.67 -7.14
CA SER A 146 -13.31 8.54 -6.31
C SER A 146 -14.33 9.27 -7.20
N ARG A 147 -15.57 8.80 -7.14
CA ARG A 147 -16.72 9.46 -7.76
C ARG A 147 -17.77 9.68 -6.68
N CYS A 148 -18.56 10.72 -6.84
CA CYS A 148 -19.74 10.91 -6.01
C CYS A 148 -20.66 9.69 -6.19
N THR A 149 -20.93 8.99 -5.09
CA THR A 149 -21.99 7.98 -4.97
C THR A 149 -23.12 8.64 -4.19
N ASP A 150 -24.38 8.36 -4.52
CA ASP A 150 -25.56 8.96 -3.87
C ASP A 150 -25.59 8.81 -2.33
N ASP A 151 -24.78 7.91 -1.77
CA ASP A 151 -24.39 7.94 -0.34
C ASP A 151 -23.48 9.15 -0.06
N LEU A 152 -24.13 10.31 0.09
CA LEU A 152 -23.57 11.57 0.56
C LEU A 152 -22.56 11.32 1.70
N PRO A 153 -21.27 11.67 1.55
CA PRO A 153 -20.39 11.75 2.69
C PRO A 153 -20.95 12.82 3.63
N LYS A 154 -21.10 12.49 4.92
CA LYS A 154 -21.15 13.50 5.99
C LYS A 154 -19.78 14.18 5.99
N LEU A 155 -19.61 15.23 5.21
CA LEU A 155 -18.45 16.10 5.28
C LEU A 155 -18.45 16.72 6.68
N PHE A 156 -17.36 16.52 7.43
CA PHE A 156 -17.15 17.22 8.69
C PHE A 156 -17.13 18.72 8.38
N LYS A 157 -18.04 19.49 9.00
CA LYS A 157 -18.06 20.94 8.91
C LYS A 157 -16.82 21.46 9.63
N TYR A 158 -15.84 21.94 8.87
CA TYR A 158 -14.81 22.82 9.40
C TYR A 158 -15.26 24.25 9.10
N GLU A 159 -15.22 25.13 10.11
CA GLU A 159 -15.63 26.53 9.97
C GLU A 159 -14.73 27.24 8.94
N GLU A 160 -15.38 27.92 7.99
CA GLU A 160 -14.76 28.57 6.84
C GLU A 160 -13.84 29.72 7.27
N LYS A 161 -12.63 29.75 6.72
CA LYS A 161 -11.93 31.02 6.47
C LYS A 161 -11.87 31.20 4.96
N GLU A 162 -12.54 32.25 4.49
CA GLU A 162 -12.53 32.72 3.11
C GLU A 162 -11.09 32.92 2.64
N HIS A 163 -10.71 32.27 1.54
CA HIS A 163 -10.27 32.89 0.29
C HIS A 163 -9.47 31.84 -0.51
N ASP A 164 -10.16 31.07 -1.34
CA ASP A 164 -9.54 30.47 -2.53
C ASP A 164 -10.61 30.23 -3.58
N LYS A 165 -10.39 30.78 -4.77
CA LYS A 165 -11.24 30.59 -5.94
C LYS A 165 -11.21 29.10 -6.30
N LEU A 166 -12.26 28.39 -5.89
CA LEU A 166 -12.57 27.05 -6.36
C LEU A 166 -12.70 27.11 -7.88
N ILE A 167 -11.69 26.59 -8.57
CA ILE A 167 -11.80 26.16 -9.95
C ILE A 167 -12.98 25.19 -9.99
N GLU A 168 -14.03 25.53 -10.74
CA GLU A 168 -15.17 24.66 -11.03
C GLU A 168 -14.67 23.35 -11.67
N GLY A 169 -14.32 22.37 -10.84
CA GLY A 169 -14.22 21.00 -11.27
C GLY A 169 -15.63 20.55 -11.63
N LYS A 170 -15.89 20.33 -12.93
CA LYS A 170 -17.14 19.74 -13.44
C LYS A 170 -17.61 18.65 -12.48
N GLY A 171 -18.71 18.92 -11.78
CA GLY A 171 -19.36 17.95 -10.88
C GLY A 171 -19.60 16.63 -11.60
N CYS A 172 -19.68 15.53 -10.86
CA CYS A 172 -19.93 14.21 -11.42
C CYS A 172 -21.27 14.22 -12.18
N THR A 173 -21.24 14.39 -13.50
CA THR A 173 -22.44 14.47 -14.35
C THR A 173 -23.11 13.11 -14.57
N GLU A 174 -22.44 12.00 -14.22
CA GLU A 174 -22.97 10.64 -14.32
C GLU A 174 -22.89 9.93 -12.95
N PRO A 175 -24.03 9.59 -12.31
CA PRO A 175 -24.03 8.83 -11.07
C PRO A 175 -23.58 7.38 -11.34
N LEU A 176 -22.55 6.92 -10.62
CA LEU A 176 -22.23 5.49 -10.54
C LEU A 176 -22.83 4.92 -9.26
N TYR A 177 -23.52 3.79 -9.39
CA TYR A 177 -24.10 3.07 -8.26
C TYR A 177 -23.12 2.01 -7.74
N GLY A 178 -22.94 1.95 -6.42
CA GLY A 178 -22.08 0.99 -5.74
C GLY A 178 -21.70 1.44 -4.33
N LYS A 179 -21.24 0.52 -3.47
CA LYS A 179 -20.77 0.86 -2.12
C LYS A 179 -19.38 1.49 -2.18
N LYS A 180 -19.07 2.36 -1.21
CA LYS A 180 -17.69 2.84 -1.01
C LYS A 180 -16.79 1.65 -0.65
N SER A 181 -15.73 1.46 -1.42
CA SER A 181 -14.77 0.38 -1.26
C SER A 181 -13.74 0.73 -0.17
N LYS A 182 -13.33 -0.25 0.62
CA LYS A 182 -12.16 -0.17 1.52
C LYS A 182 -11.20 -1.33 1.23
N CYS A 183 -9.90 -1.08 1.35
CA CYS A 183 -8.88 -2.12 1.19
C CYS A 183 -8.66 -2.85 2.53
N ILE A 184 -8.61 -4.19 2.50
CA ILE A 184 -8.26 -5.03 3.64
C ILE A 184 -7.02 -5.83 3.25
N ILE A 185 -5.93 -5.69 4.02
CA ILE A 185 -4.72 -6.47 3.81
C ILE A 185 -4.79 -7.72 4.69
N LYS A 186 -4.86 -8.90 4.07
CA LYS A 186 -4.92 -10.21 4.74
C LYS A 186 -3.59 -10.95 4.50
N ILE A 187 -2.90 -11.33 5.57
CA ILE A 187 -1.72 -12.21 5.51
C ILE A 187 -2.15 -13.62 5.89
N VAL A 188 -1.81 -14.59 5.04
CA VAL A 188 -2.22 -15.99 5.17
C VAL A 188 -1.03 -16.92 4.99
N PRO A 189 -1.06 -18.16 5.50
CA PRO A 189 -0.05 -19.16 5.19
C PRO A 189 0.11 -19.37 3.68
N GLN A 190 1.31 -19.73 3.23
CA GLN A 190 1.63 -19.83 1.82
C GLN A 190 0.85 -20.95 1.10
N GLU A 191 0.35 -21.92 1.85
CA GLU A 191 -0.44 -23.05 1.39
C GLU A 191 -1.90 -22.68 1.09
N GLU A 192 -2.39 -21.54 1.61
CA GLU A 192 -3.76 -21.08 1.37
C GLU A 192 -3.93 -20.73 -0.12
N LYS A 193 -4.80 -21.48 -0.80
CA LYS A 193 -5.10 -21.26 -2.21
C LYS A 193 -6.00 -20.04 -2.35
N GLY A 194 -5.59 -19.08 -3.17
CA GLY A 194 -6.42 -17.92 -3.47
C GLY A 194 -5.73 -16.93 -4.40
N ALA A 195 -6.54 -16.07 -5.03
CA ALA A 195 -6.02 -14.92 -5.75
C ALA A 195 -5.50 -13.88 -4.76
N THR A 196 -4.35 -13.28 -5.09
CA THR A 196 -3.73 -12.21 -4.29
C THR A 196 -4.61 -10.97 -4.21
N PHE A 197 -5.31 -10.65 -5.29
CA PHE A 197 -6.24 -9.53 -5.33
C PHE A 197 -7.67 -10.05 -5.34
N GLN A 198 -8.46 -9.61 -4.36
CA GLN A 198 -9.86 -10.01 -4.19
C GLN A 198 -10.71 -8.75 -4.09
N MET A 199 -11.77 -8.68 -4.89
CA MET A 199 -12.72 -7.57 -4.89
C MET A 199 -14.12 -8.13 -4.74
N ASP A 200 -14.85 -7.67 -3.71
CA ASP A 200 -16.24 -8.04 -3.51
C ASP A 200 -17.09 -7.55 -4.71
N LYS A 201 -18.03 -8.37 -5.18
CA LYS A 201 -18.97 -8.01 -6.26
C LYS A 201 -19.74 -6.74 -5.94
N LYS A 202 -19.98 -6.42 -4.65
CA LYS A 202 -20.64 -5.19 -4.19
C LYS A 202 -19.81 -3.93 -4.41
N CYS A 203 -18.49 -4.07 -4.62
CA CYS A 203 -17.57 -2.98 -4.92
C CYS A 203 -17.45 -2.73 -6.43
N VAL A 204 -18.03 -3.59 -7.27
CA VAL A 204 -18.12 -3.39 -8.72
C VAL A 204 -19.19 -2.34 -8.98
N LYS A 205 -18.77 -1.20 -9.55
CA LYS A 205 -19.69 -0.11 -9.88
C LYS A 205 -20.41 -0.40 -11.19
N THR A 206 -21.70 -0.06 -11.26
CA THR A 206 -22.53 -0.24 -12.46
C THR A 206 -23.20 1.07 -12.90
N ARG A 207 -23.35 1.26 -14.21
CA ARG A 207 -24.22 2.30 -14.78
C ARG A 207 -25.65 1.75 -14.85
N LYS A 208 -26.67 2.53 -14.47
CA LYS A 208 -28.05 2.20 -14.87
C LYS A 208 -28.15 2.40 -16.39
N LEU A 209 -28.43 1.34 -17.14
CA LEU A 209 -28.97 1.51 -18.49
C LEU A 209 -30.37 2.11 -18.29
N TRP A 210 -30.60 3.34 -18.76
CA TRP A 210 -31.97 3.79 -18.94
C TRP A 210 -32.63 2.80 -19.92
N LYS A 211 -33.60 2.04 -19.41
CA LYS A 211 -34.57 1.39 -20.29
C LYS A 211 -35.28 2.53 -21.00
N LYS A 212 -35.04 2.65 -22.30
CA LYS A 212 -35.92 3.43 -23.19
C LYS A 212 -37.32 2.80 -23.17
#